data_AF-A0A6N3EGX1-F1
#
_entry.id   AF-A0A6N3EGX1-F1
#
_cell.length_a   1.000
_cell.length_b   1.000
_cell.length_c   1.000
_cell.angle_alpha   90.00
_cell.angle_beta   90.00
_cell.angle_gamma   90.00
#
_symmetry.space_group_name_H-M   'P 1'
#
loop_
_entity.id
_entity.type
_entity.pdbx_description
1 polymer ?
#
loop_
_entity_poly.entity_id
_entity_poly.type
_entity_poly.pdbx_seq_one_letter_code
_entity_poly.pdbx_strand_id
1 'polypeptide(L)'
;MQIFVDADACPVVDIVETIAEKYNISTTLLCDTNHILYSDYSEVIVVSAGADAVDYKLISICHKGDVVVSQDYGVAAMALGKGAYAIHQSGADCHPKRPSVPCSAVSV
;
A
#
# COMPACT_ATOMS: atom_id res chain seq x y z
N MET A 1 11.54 3.73 6.67
CA MET A 1 10.07 3.75 6.74
C MET A 1 9.59 4.64 5.64
N GLN A 2 8.96 4.02 4.65
CA GLN A 2 8.33 4.63 3.49
C GLN A 2 6.87 4.16 3.43
N ILE A 3 6.01 4.93 2.76
CA ILE A 3 4.63 4.55 2.50
C ILE A 3 4.52 4.10 1.04
N PHE A 4 3.96 2.92 0.83
CA PHE A 4 3.59 2.40 -0.48
C PHE A 4 2.08 2.34 -0.60
N VAL A 5 1.53 2.91 -1.66
CA VAL A 5 0.09 2.90 -1.93
C VAL A 5 -0.16 2.11 -3.20
N ASP A 6 -1.00 1.08 -3.09
CA ASP A 6 -1.64 0.45 -4.24
C ASP A 6 -2.73 1.40 -4.76
N ALA A 7 -2.39 2.18 -5.77
CA ALA A 7 -3.15 3.34 -6.21
C ALA A 7 -4.08 3.05 -7.41
N ASP A 8 -4.14 1.79 -7.86
CA ASP A 8 -5.06 1.35 -8.93
C ASP A 8 -6.52 1.42 -8.50
N ALA A 9 -6.79 1.07 -7.25
CA ALA A 9 -8.15 1.07 -6.72
C ALA A 9 -8.34 1.98 -5.50
N CYS A 10 -7.28 2.55 -4.92
CA CYS A 10 -7.36 3.29 -3.67
C CYS A 10 -7.97 4.71 -3.85
N PRO A 11 -9.16 4.99 -3.29
CA PRO A 11 -9.82 6.29 -3.36
C PRO A 11 -9.29 7.28 -2.31
N VAL A 12 -8.33 6.86 -1.46
CA VAL A 12 -7.81 7.68 -0.34
C VAL A 12 -6.36 8.12 -0.56
N VAL A 13 -5.86 8.10 -1.80
CA VAL A 13 -4.50 8.55 -2.15
C VAL A 13 -4.24 9.96 -1.62
N ASP A 14 -5.13 10.93 -1.89
CA ASP A 14 -4.99 12.32 -1.43
C ASP A 14 -4.83 12.44 0.10
N ILE A 15 -5.52 11.59 0.87
CA ILE A 15 -5.43 11.57 2.33
C ILE A 15 -4.06 11.06 2.76
N VAL A 16 -3.56 10.00 2.12
CA VAL A 16 -2.23 9.45 2.38
C VAL A 16 -1.17 10.50 2.09
N GLU A 17 -1.25 11.19 0.95
CA GLU A 17 -0.29 12.23 0.56
C GLU A 17 -0.31 13.40 1.53
N THR A 18 -1.49 13.91 1.88
CA THR A 18 -1.63 15.02 2.84
C THR A 18 -0.98 14.69 4.19
N ILE A 19 -1.20 13.46 4.68
CA ILE A 19 -0.61 13.01 5.94
C ILE A 19 0.90 12.79 5.77
N ALA A 20 1.33 12.15 4.70
CA ALA A 20 2.73 11.88 4.43
C ALA A 20 3.55 13.17 4.32
N GLU A 21 3.06 14.16 3.58
CA GLU A 21 3.66 15.48 3.44
C GLU A 21 3.77 16.18 4.79
N LYS A 22 2.69 16.19 5.58
CA LYS A 22 2.67 16.77 6.94
C LYS A 22 3.75 16.17 7.85
N TYR A 23 4.05 14.89 7.72
CA TYR A 23 5.07 14.19 8.51
C TYR A 23 6.41 14.02 7.78
N ASN A 24 6.54 14.56 6.57
CA ASN A 24 7.70 14.43 5.70
C ASN A 24 8.16 12.97 5.50
N ILE A 25 7.20 12.07 5.22
CA ILE A 25 7.43 10.64 5.01
C ILE A 25 7.39 10.34 3.51
N SER A 26 8.49 9.83 2.96
CA SER A 26 8.54 9.40 1.57
C SER A 26 7.37 8.48 1.21
N THR A 27 6.71 8.78 0.09
CA THR A 27 5.54 8.05 -0.38
C THR A 27 5.71 7.69 -1.84
N THR A 28 5.35 6.46 -2.17
CA THR A 28 5.39 5.92 -3.53
C THR A 28 4.02 5.36 -3.89
N LEU A 29 3.42 5.90 -4.94
CA LEU A 29 2.18 5.44 -5.52
C LEU A 29 2.51 4.44 -6.63
N LEU A 30 1.88 3.26 -6.59
CA LEU A 30 2.01 2.28 -7.64
C LEU A 30 0.68 2.12 -8.36
N CYS A 31 0.72 2.23 -9.68
CA CYS A 31 -0.45 2.04 -10.52
C CYS A 31 -0.10 1.38 -11.85
N ASP A 32 -1.08 0.76 -12.50
CA ASP A 32 -0.98 0.22 -13.84
C ASP A 32 -1.06 1.33 -14.90
N THR A 33 -0.81 0.97 -16.17
CA THR A 33 -0.88 1.91 -17.29
C THR A 33 -2.29 2.42 -17.62
N ASN A 34 -3.34 1.83 -17.04
CA ASN A 34 -4.73 2.29 -17.24
C ASN A 34 -5.08 3.46 -16.32
N HIS A 35 -4.31 3.65 -15.23
CA HIS A 35 -4.48 4.70 -14.25
C HIS A 35 -3.31 5.68 -14.32
N ILE A 36 -3.51 6.82 -15.00
CA ILE A 36 -2.49 7.88 -15.00
C ILE A 36 -2.68 8.73 -13.75
N LEU A 37 -1.77 8.56 -12.79
CA LEU A 37 -1.69 9.36 -11.57
C LEU A 37 -0.62 10.44 -11.71
N TYR A 38 -0.91 11.62 -11.15
CA TYR A 38 0.04 12.72 -11.04
C TYR A 38 0.11 13.14 -9.58
N SER A 39 1.33 13.28 -9.06
CA SER A 39 1.57 13.80 -7.72
C SER A 39 2.77 14.74 -7.73
N ASP A 40 2.66 15.84 -6.97
CA ASP A 40 3.73 16.80 -6.73
C ASP A 40 4.62 16.41 -5.53
N TYR A 41 4.19 15.42 -4.75
CA TYR A 41 4.86 14.98 -3.52
C TYR A 41 5.41 13.55 -3.63
N SER A 42 4.57 12.62 -4.07
CA SER A 42 4.87 11.19 -4.10
C SER A 42 5.56 10.79 -5.40
N GLU A 43 6.44 9.80 -5.30
CA GLU A 43 6.95 9.12 -6.50
C GLU A 43 5.84 8.26 -7.11
N VAL A 44 5.61 8.37 -8.41
CA VAL A 44 4.63 7.53 -9.12
C VAL A 44 5.38 6.48 -9.94
N ILE A 45 5.18 5.21 -9.60
CA ILE A 45 5.71 4.07 -10.35
C ILE A 45 4.57 3.45 -11.16
N VAL A 46 4.61 3.67 -12.47
CA VAL A 46 3.67 3.03 -13.40
C VAL A 46 4.23 1.68 -13.84
N VAL A 47 3.46 0.61 -13.66
CA VAL A 47 3.81 -0.74 -14.14
C VAL A 47 2.97 -1.11 -15.37
N SER A 48 3.52 -1.99 -16.21
CA SER A 48 2.79 -2.50 -17.38
C SER A 48 1.51 -3.21 -16.95
N ALA A 49 0.41 -2.97 -17.67
CA ALA A 49 -0.85 -3.68 -17.45
C ALA A 49 -0.63 -5.21 -17.46
N GLY A 50 -1.09 -5.86 -16.38
CA GLY A 50 -0.99 -7.29 -16.16
C GLY A 50 -1.63 -7.64 -14.82
N ALA A 51 -2.20 -8.83 -14.72
CA ALA A 51 -2.80 -9.29 -13.47
C ALA A 51 -1.75 -9.23 -12.34
N ASP A 52 -2.12 -8.60 -11.22
CA ASP A 52 -1.33 -8.47 -9.99
C ASP A 52 0.05 -7.79 -10.18
N ALA A 53 0.28 -7.11 -11.31
CA ALA A 53 1.59 -6.52 -11.62
C ALA A 53 2.00 -5.42 -10.63
N VAL A 54 1.04 -4.61 -10.20
CA VAL A 54 1.21 -3.59 -9.16
C VAL A 54 1.55 -4.27 -7.83
N ASP A 55 0.78 -5.27 -7.44
CA ASP A 55 0.95 -6.01 -6.18
C ASP A 55 2.36 -6.59 -6.07
N TYR A 56 2.81 -7.34 -7.08
CA TYR A 56 4.14 -7.93 -7.08
C TYR A 56 5.23 -6.87 -7.06
N LYS A 57 5.06 -5.77 -7.80
CA LYS A 57 6.05 -4.69 -7.80
C LYS A 57 6.12 -4.01 -6.43
N LEU A 58 4.97 -3.65 -5.85
CA LEU A 58 4.85 -3.03 -4.53
C LEU A 58 5.53 -3.90 -3.49
N ILE A 59 5.16 -5.18 -3.45
CA ILE A 59 5.74 -6.12 -2.50
C ILE A 59 7.23 -6.27 -2.76
N SER A 60 7.71 -6.34 -4.01
CA SER A 60 9.15 -6.52 -4.31
C SER A 60 10.04 -5.40 -3.73
N ILE A 61 9.56 -4.15 -3.73
CA ILE A 61 10.31 -2.98 -3.24
C ILE A 61 9.99 -2.64 -1.77
N CYS A 62 8.98 -3.28 -1.19
CA CYS A 62 8.62 -3.14 0.22
C CYS A 62 9.62 -3.86 1.14
N HIS A 63 10.03 -3.19 2.21
CA HIS A 63 10.93 -3.72 3.23
C HIS A 63 10.30 -3.71 4.62
N LYS A 64 10.96 -4.41 5.56
CA LYS A 64 10.52 -4.47 6.96
C LYS A 64 10.42 -3.06 7.56
N GLY A 65 9.28 -2.78 8.21
CA GLY A 65 9.00 -1.50 8.84
C GLY A 65 8.49 -0.40 7.90
N ASP A 66 8.28 -0.70 6.62
CA ASP A 66 7.51 0.17 5.72
C ASP A 66 6.00 0.02 5.97
N VAL A 67 5.20 0.93 5.40
CA VAL A 67 3.75 0.92 5.51
C VAL A 67 3.16 0.73 4.12
N VAL A 68 2.26 -0.24 3.98
CA VAL A 68 1.51 -0.52 2.76
C VAL A 68 0.06 -0.11 2.96
N VAL A 69 -0.47 0.69 2.06
CA VAL A 69 -1.89 1.05 2.01
C VAL A 69 -2.51 0.37 0.80
N SER A 70 -3.44 -0.56 1.04
CA SER A 70 -4.16 -1.27 -0.03
C SER A 70 -5.53 -1.73 0.46
N GLN A 71 -6.45 -1.93 -0.48
CA GLN A 71 -7.74 -2.59 -0.20
C GLN A 71 -7.65 -4.11 -0.28
N ASP A 72 -6.60 -4.63 -0.92
CA ASP A 72 -6.44 -6.05 -1.16
C ASP A 72 -5.84 -6.73 0.07
N TYR A 73 -6.58 -7.68 0.63
CA TYR A 73 -6.14 -8.43 1.81
C TYR A 73 -4.96 -9.38 1.50
N GLY A 74 -4.81 -9.83 0.26
CA GLY A 74 -3.66 -10.58 -0.22
C GLY A 74 -2.39 -9.72 -0.27
N VAL A 75 -2.49 -8.49 -0.78
CA VAL A 75 -1.38 -7.51 -0.72
C VAL A 75 -1.02 -7.19 0.72
N ALA A 76 -2.01 -6.94 1.58
CA ALA A 76 -1.81 -6.72 3.00
C ALA A 76 -1.11 -7.94 3.65
N ALA A 77 -1.53 -9.16 3.33
CA ALA A 77 -0.91 -10.39 3.82
C ALA A 77 0.57 -10.51 3.41
N MET A 78 0.89 -10.24 2.14
CA MET A 78 2.25 -10.27 1.63
C MET A 78 3.14 -9.22 2.30
N ALA A 79 2.63 -8.01 2.53
CA ALA A 79 3.35 -6.95 3.23
C ALA A 79 3.66 -7.34 4.68
N LEU A 80 2.67 -7.88 5.40
CA LEU A 80 2.84 -8.37 6.76
C LEU A 80 3.85 -9.52 6.84
N GLY A 81 3.85 -10.42 5.86
CA GLY A 81 4.84 -11.50 5.74
C GLY A 81 6.28 -10.99 5.61
N LYS A 82 6.49 -9.80 5.05
CA LYS A 82 7.79 -9.10 5.01
C LYS A 82 8.15 -8.36 6.30
N GLY A 83 7.24 -8.29 7.27
CA GLY A 83 7.37 -7.48 8.47
C GLY A 83 7.17 -5.98 8.22
N ALA A 84 6.49 -5.62 7.13
CA ALA A 84 5.92 -4.29 6.94
C ALA A 84 4.59 -4.18 7.69
N TYR A 85 4.06 -2.96 7.77
CA TYR A 85 2.72 -2.68 8.27
C TYR A 85 1.76 -2.59 7.10
N ALA A 86 0.51 -3.00 7.30
CA ALA A 86 -0.55 -2.88 6.29
C ALA A 86 -1.74 -2.12 6.86
N ILE A 87 -2.26 -1.17 6.08
CA ILE A 87 -3.41 -0.35 6.43
C ILE A 87 -4.44 -0.48 5.31
N HIS A 88 -5.65 -0.87 5.68
CA HIS A 88 -6.79 -0.81 4.78
C HIS A 88 -7.24 0.63 4.59
N GLN A 89 -7.73 0.98 3.39
CA GLN A 89 -8.19 2.34 3.06
C GLN A 89 -9.20 2.95 4.04
N SER A 90 -9.95 2.13 4.78
CA SER A 90 -10.91 2.58 5.79
C SER A 90 -10.24 3.04 7.08
N GLY A 91 -8.91 3.08 7.14
CA GLY A 91 -8.12 3.32 8.35
C GLY A 91 -8.00 2.11 9.26
N ALA A 92 -8.44 0.93 8.79
CA ALA A 92 -8.34 -0.32 9.54
C ALA A 92 -6.90 -0.82 9.53
N ASP A 93 -6.30 -0.99 10.70
CA ASP A 93 -4.99 -1.63 10.87
C ASP A 93 -5.11 -3.13 10.61
N CYS A 94 -4.33 -3.62 9.65
CA CYS A 94 -4.20 -5.03 9.36
C CYS A 94 -3.06 -5.62 10.20
N HIS A 95 -3.25 -5.73 11.52
CA HIS A 95 -2.25 -6.33 12.41
C HIS A 95 -2.64 -7.77 12.80
N PRO A 96 -1.77 -8.79 12.63
CA PRO A 96 -2.06 -10.17 13.06
C PRO A 96 -2.39 -10.34 14.55
N LYS A 97 -2.11 -9.34 15.41
CA LYS A 97 -2.37 -9.37 16.86
C LYS A 97 -3.53 -8.49 17.32
N ARG A 98 -4.26 -7.81 16.42
CA ARG A 98 -5.43 -7.00 16.77
C ARG A 98 -6.66 -7.46 15.98
N PRO A 99 -7.66 -8.09 16.64
CA PRO A 99 -8.80 -8.72 15.97
C PRO A 99 -9.91 -7.74 15.52
N SER A 100 -9.64 -6.43 15.41
CA SER A 100 -10.67 -5.44 15.09
C SER A 100 -11.06 -5.37 13.61
N VAL A 101 -10.40 -6.14 12.74
CA VAL A 101 -10.66 -6.23 11.30
C VAL A 101 -10.30 -7.65 10.85
N PRO A 102 -11.08 -8.36 10.02
CA PRO A 102 -10.81 -9.75 9.68
C PRO A 102 -9.57 -9.89 8.76
N CYS A 103 -8.38 -9.71 9.30
CA CYS A 103 -7.13 -10.30 8.79
C CYS A 103 -6.94 -11.74 9.32
N SER A 104 -8.02 -12.41 9.74
CA SER A 104 -8.02 -13.82 10.15
C SER A 104 -7.66 -14.79 9.01
N ALA A 105 -7.49 -14.31 7.78
CA ALA A 105 -6.97 -15.07 6.66
C ALA A 105 -5.43 -14.98 6.49
N VAL A 106 -4.74 -14.11 7.24
CA VAL A 106 -3.27 -13.92 7.14
C VAL A 106 -2.51 -14.86 8.09
N SER A 107 -3.07 -16.04 8.35
CA SER A 107 -2.38 -17.16 9.00
C SER A 107 -2.13 -18.23 7.94
N VAL A 108 -1.04 -18.07 7.19
CA VAL A 108 -0.39 -19.15 6.44
C VAL A 108 0.98 -19.39 7.02
#